data_AF-A0A6F9AQQ7-F1
#
_entry.id   AF-A0A6F9AQQ7-F1
#
_cell.length_a   1.000
_cell.length_b   1.000
_cell.length_c   1.000
_cell.angle_alpha   90.00
_cell.angle_beta   90.00
_cell.angle_gamma   90.00
#
_symmetry.space_group_name_H-M   'P 1'
#
loop_
_entity.id
_entity.type
_entity.pdbx_description
1 polymer ?
#
loop_
_entity_poly.entity_id
_entity_poly.type
_entity_poly.pdbx_seq_one_letter_code
_entity_poly.pdbx_strand_id
1 'polypeptide(L)'
;MARLLRLDSGADALELNLSCPHGMGERGMGLACGQDPVMVMNICRWVRQTAKIPFFAKLTPNLNGDCGHVVIGGADGVTATNTVSGMMGLKADSTPWPGIGKGKRTTYGGVS
;
A
#
# COMPACT_ATOMS: atom_id res chain seq x y z
N MET A 1 -9.41 -9.38 10.23
CA MET A 1 -7.99 -9.06 10.02
C MET A 1 -7.41 -8.24 11.19
N ALA A 2 -7.70 -6.93 11.30
CA ALA A 2 -7.12 -6.06 12.35
C ALA A 2 -7.44 -6.51 13.79
N ARG A 3 -8.65 -7.02 14.03
CA ARG A 3 -9.04 -7.59 15.34
C ARG A 3 -8.27 -8.87 15.71
N LEU A 4 -7.94 -9.70 14.73
CA LEU A 4 -7.18 -10.96 14.91
C LEU A 4 -5.71 -10.67 15.25
N LEU A 5 -5.08 -9.76 14.49
CA LEU A 5 -3.68 -9.33 14.72
C LEU A 5 -3.48 -8.62 16.07
N ARG A 6 -4.56 -8.12 16.69
CA ARG A 6 -4.51 -7.47 18.00
C ARG A 6 -4.53 -8.49 19.15
N LEU A 7 -5.50 -9.40 19.13
CA LEU A 7 -5.85 -10.17 20.33
C LEU A 7 -4.95 -11.38 20.53
N ASP A 8 -4.41 -11.95 19.46
CA ASP A 8 -3.80 -13.29 19.52
C ASP A 8 -2.29 -13.29 19.29
N SER A 9 -1.70 -12.24 18.70
CA SER A 9 -0.27 -12.23 18.32
C SER A 9 0.63 -11.29 19.11
N GLY A 10 0.08 -10.38 19.93
CA GLY A 10 0.88 -9.50 20.80
C GLY A 10 1.74 -8.44 20.07
N ALA A 11 1.31 -7.96 18.90
CA ALA A 11 2.05 -6.93 18.17
C ALA A 11 2.04 -5.56 18.90
N ASP A 12 3.17 -4.85 18.90
CA ASP A 12 3.29 -3.51 19.50
C ASP A 12 2.56 -2.43 18.69
N ALA A 13 2.50 -2.59 17.37
CA ALA A 13 1.80 -1.70 16.45
C ALA A 13 1.36 -2.43 15.17
N LEU A 14 0.50 -1.79 14.38
CA LEU A 14 0.10 -2.27 13.05
C LEU A 14 0.62 -1.32 11.96
N GLU A 15 1.07 -1.88 10.84
CA GLU A 15 1.35 -1.12 9.61
C GLU A 15 0.31 -1.48 8.54
N LEU A 16 -0.47 -0.50 8.10
CA LEU A 16 -1.46 -0.67 7.03
C LEU A 16 -0.78 -0.45 5.69
N ASN A 17 -0.58 -1.52 4.92
CA ASN A 17 -0.09 -1.41 3.55
C ASN A 17 -1.24 -0.93 2.63
N LEU A 18 -1.30 0.39 2.41
CA LEU A 18 -2.28 1.02 1.52
C LEU A 18 -1.73 1.28 0.11
N SER A 19 -0.49 0.88 -0.15
CA SER A 19 0.28 1.27 -1.34
C SER A 19 0.44 0.16 -2.38
N CYS A 20 -0.05 -1.04 -2.08
CA CYS A 20 0.12 -2.20 -2.93
C CYS A 20 -0.83 -2.15 -4.16
N PRO A 21 -0.34 -2.35 -5.40
CA PRO A 21 -1.19 -2.44 -6.59
C PRO A 21 -2.11 -3.66 -6.60
N HIS A 22 -1.86 -4.63 -5.72
CA HIS A 22 -2.64 -5.86 -5.65
C HIS A 22 -4.02 -5.58 -5.04
N GLY A 23 -4.98 -5.34 -5.93
CA GLY A 23 -6.41 -5.15 -5.65
C GLY A 23 -7.18 -5.04 -6.97
N MET A 24 -8.51 -5.19 -6.91
CA MET A 24 -9.39 -4.89 -8.05
C MET A 24 -9.46 -3.36 -8.21
N GLY A 25 -8.54 -2.77 -8.98
CA GLY A 25 -8.46 -1.33 -9.21
C GLY A 25 -9.75 -0.77 -9.82
N GLU A 26 -10.39 -1.55 -10.70
CA GLU A 26 -11.72 -1.29 -11.27
C GLU A 26 -12.86 -1.28 -10.24
N ARG A 27 -12.60 -1.72 -9.00
CA ARG A 27 -13.51 -1.66 -7.84
C ARG A 27 -12.98 -0.80 -6.70
N GLY A 28 -11.98 0.05 -6.96
CA GLY A 28 -11.43 0.98 -5.98
C GLY A 28 -10.52 0.33 -4.93
N MET A 29 -9.94 -0.85 -5.21
CA MET A 29 -9.05 -1.58 -4.28
C MET A 29 -7.58 -1.49 -4.72
N GLY A 30 -6.62 -1.68 -3.80
CA GLY A 30 -5.19 -1.68 -4.13
C GLY A 30 -4.62 -0.28 -4.33
N LEU A 31 -3.94 -0.03 -5.47
CA LEU A 31 -3.32 1.29 -5.76
C LEU A 31 -4.34 2.44 -5.69
N ALA A 32 -5.60 2.16 -6.07
CA ALA A 32 -6.71 3.10 -6.02
C ALA A 32 -7.05 3.54 -4.59
N CYS A 33 -6.97 2.63 -3.60
CA CYS A 33 -7.23 2.99 -2.20
C CYS A 33 -6.17 3.95 -1.66
N GLY A 34 -4.90 3.69 -1.96
CA GLY A 34 -3.77 4.49 -1.45
C GLY A 34 -3.64 5.86 -2.08
N GLN A 35 -4.32 6.11 -3.20
CA GLN A 35 -4.29 7.38 -3.94
C GLN A 35 -5.57 8.21 -3.72
N ASP A 36 -6.62 7.64 -3.13
CA ASP A 36 -7.86 8.33 -2.77
C ASP A 36 -7.86 8.70 -1.27
N PRO A 37 -7.75 9.99 -0.93
CA PRO A 37 -7.76 10.45 0.45
C PRO A 37 -8.98 10.01 1.26
N VAL A 38 -10.15 9.89 0.63
CA VAL A 38 -11.40 9.48 1.29
C VAL A 38 -11.35 7.99 1.63
N MET A 39 -10.85 7.16 0.72
CA MET A 39 -10.66 5.73 0.99
C MET A 39 -9.64 5.50 2.10
N VAL A 40 -8.47 6.16 2.04
CA VAL A 40 -7.45 6.07 3.09
C VAL A 40 -8.03 6.46 4.45
N MET A 41 -8.75 7.58 4.54
CA MET A 41 -9.38 8.03 5.78
C MET A 41 -10.38 7.00 6.31
N ASN A 42 -11.24 6.46 5.45
CA ASN A 42 -12.25 5.48 5.85
C ASN A 42 -11.63 4.16 6.33
N ILE A 43 -10.59 3.67 5.65
CA ILE A 43 -9.84 2.50 6.09
C ILE A 43 -9.21 2.74 7.47
N CYS A 44 -8.57 3.89 7.67
CA CYS A 44 -8.01 4.27 8.97
C CYS A 44 -9.11 4.31 10.05
N ARG A 45 -10.29 4.85 9.74
CA ARG A 45 -11.43 4.87 10.68
C ARG A 45 -11.88 3.48 11.08
N TRP A 46 -12.03 2.57 10.11
CA TRP A 46 -12.42 1.19 10.38
C TRP A 46 -11.36 0.46 11.22
N VAL A 47 -10.08 0.69 10.95
CA VAL A 47 -8.98 0.13 11.76
C VAL A 47 -8.99 0.72 13.16
N ARG A 48 -9.11 2.04 13.32
CA ARG A 48 -9.14 2.70 14.63
C ARG A 48 -10.29 2.20 15.52
N GLN A 49 -11.45 1.90 14.94
CA GLN A 49 -12.59 1.33 15.67
C GLN A 49 -12.27 -0.03 16.32
N THR A 50 -11.30 -0.77 15.78
CA THR A 50 -11.00 -2.15 16.20
C THR A 50 -9.63 -2.31 16.89
N ALA A 51 -8.61 -1.59 16.42
CA ALA A 51 -7.25 -1.57 16.96
C ALA A 51 -7.20 -0.73 18.25
N LYS A 52 -6.49 -1.22 19.27
CA LYS A 52 -6.19 -0.47 20.52
C LYS A 52 -4.71 -0.20 20.72
N ILE A 53 -3.86 -0.86 19.94
CA ILE A 53 -2.45 -0.53 19.78
C ILE A 53 -2.30 0.57 18.71
N PRO A 54 -1.15 1.26 18.67
CA PRO A 54 -0.85 2.22 17.62
C PRO A 54 -0.89 1.59 16.23
N PHE A 55 -1.26 2.37 15.22
CA PHE A 55 -1.10 1.95 13.82
C PHE A 55 -0.67 3.08 12.89
N PHE A 56 0.07 2.69 11.86
CA PHE A 56 0.65 3.58 10.87
C PHE A 56 0.13 3.24 9.47
N ALA A 57 -0.20 4.26 8.67
CA ALA A 57 -0.55 4.04 7.26
C ALA A 57 0.70 4.14 6.38
N LYS A 58 1.01 3.09 5.60
CA LYS A 58 2.15 3.05 4.68
C LYS A 58 1.75 3.53 3.29
N LEU A 59 2.19 4.74 2.96
CA LEU A 59 1.74 5.49 1.80
C LEU A 59 2.62 5.23 0.57
N THR A 60 2.01 5.35 -0.61
CA THR A 60 2.72 5.27 -1.88
C THR A 60 3.40 6.62 -2.17
N PRO A 61 4.62 6.66 -2.73
CA PRO A 61 5.22 7.92 -3.18
C PRO A 61 4.47 8.51 -4.38
N ASN A 62 3.57 7.73 -5.01
CA ASN A 62 2.81 8.11 -6.20
C ASN A 62 1.47 8.79 -5.85
N LEU A 63 1.44 9.56 -4.77
CA LEU A 63 0.29 10.33 -4.29
C LEU A 63 0.48 11.81 -4.67
N ASN A 64 -0.58 12.47 -5.12
CA ASN A 64 -0.58 13.92 -5.33
C ASN A 64 -1.20 14.60 -4.09
N GLY A 65 -0.45 15.48 -3.41
CA GLY A 65 -0.96 16.33 -2.33
C GLY A 65 -0.61 15.89 -0.90
N ASP A 66 -1.37 16.41 0.07
CA ASP A 66 -1.13 16.26 1.53
C ASP A 66 -1.73 14.97 2.12
N CYS A 67 -1.07 14.43 3.14
CA CYS A 67 -1.41 13.20 3.85
C CYS A 67 -2.28 13.43 5.11
N GLY A 68 -2.72 14.66 5.40
CA GLY A 68 -3.48 14.99 6.61
C GLY A 68 -4.74 14.15 6.85
N HIS A 69 -5.36 13.63 5.79
CA HIS A 69 -6.52 12.73 5.85
C HIS A 69 -6.25 11.41 6.61
N VAL A 70 -4.99 10.96 6.68
CA VAL A 70 -4.56 9.79 7.45
C VAL A 70 -4.75 10.02 8.95
N VAL A 71 -4.31 11.18 9.45
CA VAL A 71 -4.41 11.56 10.86
C VAL A 71 -5.88 11.78 11.24
N ILE A 72 -6.66 12.43 10.36
CA ILE A 72 -8.12 12.57 10.53
C ILE A 72 -8.82 11.20 10.62
N GLY A 73 -8.30 10.21 9.88
CA GLY A 73 -8.76 8.83 9.93
C GLY A 73 -8.45 8.10 11.24
N GLY A 74 -7.63 8.69 12.12
CA GLY A 74 -7.26 8.13 13.43
C GLY A 74 -6.02 7.25 13.42
N ALA A 75 -5.21 7.28 12.35
CA ALA A 75 -3.89 6.66 12.39
C ALA A 75 -2.95 7.45 13.32
N ASP A 76 -2.08 6.74 14.03
CA ASP A 76 -1.13 7.30 14.97
C ASP A 76 0.13 7.86 14.26
N GLY A 77 0.27 7.57 12.97
CA GLY A 77 1.26 8.19 12.10
C GLY A 77 1.25 7.64 10.68
N VAL A 78 2.28 8.02 9.92
CA VAL A 78 2.50 7.58 8.54
C VAL A 78 3.85 6.88 8.41
N THR A 79 3.90 5.87 7.55
CA THR A 79 5.16 5.34 7.02
C THR A 79 5.29 5.83 5.59
N ALA A 80 6.29 6.68 5.35
CA ALA A 80 6.56 7.28 4.06
C ALA A 80 7.97 6.83 3.58
N THR A 81 8.13 6.17 2.44
CA THR A 81 7.12 5.72 1.46
C THR A 81 7.31 4.24 1.11
N ASN A 82 6.34 3.65 0.42
CA ASN A 82 6.55 2.39 -0.27
C ASN A 82 7.39 2.58 -1.55
N THR A 83 7.63 1.51 -2.30
CA THR A 83 8.39 1.51 -3.55
C THR A 83 7.78 2.43 -4.62
N VAL A 84 8.62 2.98 -5.48
CA VAL A 84 8.18 3.74 -6.66
C VAL A 84 7.82 2.77 -7.79
N SER A 85 6.70 3.01 -8.49
CA SER A 85 6.29 2.14 -9.61
C SER A 85 7.25 2.33 -10.79
N GLY A 86 7.75 1.24 -11.38
CA GLY A 86 8.69 1.33 -12.49
C GLY A 86 8.93 0.01 -13.24
N MET A 87 9.67 0.11 -14.35
CA MET A 87 10.21 -1.02 -15.10
C MET A 87 11.73 -0.87 -15.16
N MET A 88 12.46 -1.83 -14.60
CA MET A 88 13.90 -1.66 -14.37
C MET A 88 14.72 -1.61 -15.66
N GLY A 89 14.34 -2.39 -16.67
CA GLY A 89 15.01 -2.34 -17.95
C GLY A 89 14.60 -3.44 -18.92
N LEU A 90 14.92 -3.19 -20.18
CA LEU A 90 14.85 -4.15 -21.26
C LEU A 90 16.26 -4.52 -21.71
N LYS A 91 16.43 -5.76 -22.17
CA LYS A 91 17.65 -6.19 -22.86
C LYS A 91 17.66 -5.66 -24.29
N ALA A 92 18.80 -5.80 -24.98
CA ALA A 92 18.94 -5.40 -26.38
C ALA A 92 17.96 -6.12 -27.33
N ASP A 93 17.47 -7.31 -26.96
CA ASP A 93 16.44 -8.06 -27.68
C ASP A 93 15.01 -7.66 -27.29
N SER A 94 14.84 -6.53 -26.61
CA SER A 94 13.58 -6.00 -26.06
C SER A 94 12.91 -6.89 -25.00
N THR A 95 13.56 -7.96 -24.53
CA THR A 95 12.99 -8.77 -23.46
C THR A 95 13.22 -8.11 -22.10
N PRO A 96 12.20 -8.09 -21.21
CA PRO A 96 12.32 -7.44 -19.92
C PRO A 96 13.19 -8.21 -18.93
N TRP A 97 13.68 -7.51 -17.91
CA TRP A 97 14.24 -8.11 -16.70
C TRP A 97 13.51 -7.57 -15.45
N PRO A 98 12.85 -8.42 -14.65
CA PRO A 98 12.74 -9.88 -14.77
C PRO A 98 11.80 -10.31 -15.92
N GLY A 99 12.16 -11.39 -16.63
CA GLY A 99 11.34 -12.01 -17.68
C GLY A 99 10.83 -13.38 -17.24
N ILE A 100 9.53 -13.49 -17.00
CA ILE A 100 8.89 -14.66 -16.36
C ILE A 100 8.30 -15.61 -17.41
N GLY A 101 8.54 -16.91 -17.23
CA GLY A 101 8.03 -17.99 -18.08
C GLY A 101 8.68 -18.04 -19.48
N LYS A 102 8.20 -18.97 -20.33
CA LYS A 102 8.74 -19.15 -21.69
C LYS A 102 8.57 -17.90 -22.57
N GLY A 103 7.51 -17.12 -22.33
CA GLY A 103 7.25 -15.87 -23.05
C GLY A 103 8.01 -14.66 -22.52
N LYS A 104 8.88 -14.82 -21.51
CA LYS A 104 9.69 -13.74 -20.90
C LYS A 104 8.86 -12.48 -20.55
N ARG A 105 7.66 -12.65 -19.96
CA ARG A 105 6.75 -11.52 -19.67
C ARG A 105 7.12 -10.81 -18.37
N THR A 106 6.73 -9.56 -18.23
CA THR A 106 6.88 -8.79 -16.99
C THR A 106 5.67 -7.89 -16.74
N THR A 107 5.63 -7.26 -15.57
CA THR A 107 4.70 -6.18 -15.22
C THR A 107 5.49 -5.07 -14.51
N TYR A 108 4.87 -3.91 -14.25
CA TYR A 108 5.49 -2.89 -13.42
C TYR A 108 5.80 -3.43 -12.02
N GLY A 109 7.01 -3.16 -11.55
CA GLY A 109 7.49 -3.52 -10.22
C GLY A 109 7.62 -2.30 -9.31
N GLY A 110 8.07 -2.54 -8.09
CA GLY A 110 8.49 -1.51 -7.15
C GLY A 110 10.01 -1.33 -7.18
N VAL A 111 10.48 -0.11 -7.43
CA VAL A 111 11.88 0.28 -7.27
C VAL A 111 12.15 0.57 -5.79
N SER A 112 13.22 -0.02 -5.25
CA SER A 112 13.68 0.08 -3.87
C SER A 112 15.20 0.14 -3.82
#